data_AF-W4V3F1-F1
#
_entry.id   AF-W4V3F1-F1
#
_cell.length_a   1.000
_cell.length_b   1.000
_cell.length_c   1.000
_cell.angle_alpha   90.00
_cell.angle_beta   90.00
_cell.angle_gamma   90.00
#
_symmetry.space_group_name_H-M   'P 1'
#
loop_
_entity.id
_entity.type
_entity.pdbx_description
1 polymer ?
#
loop_
_entity_poly.entity_id
_entity_poly.type
_entity_poly.pdbx_seq_one_letter_code
_entity_poly.pdbx_strand_id
1 'polypeptide(L)'
;MKKFYSPKEDTHKGADICTDPGHCQAWTKKEDAMAKWGTFKALDNWNKIERAVKETEGIIILYDKKVVNPVFHANSGGMTENAEDVWEGVEVPYLKSVKSEGEDKSSGYKVETVFKEEEITKKLEEEYPDIDIEPENLLEEIEVLERTPAGRVKELKIEDVVIKGTQLRTLLGLRSTNSILKREMTARL
;
A
#
# COMPACT_ATOMS: atom_id res chain seq x y z
N MET A 1 -1.71 -4.07 -32.82
CA MET A 1 -0.66 -4.01 -31.78
C MET A 1 -0.95 -5.10 -30.75
N LYS A 2 0.04 -5.87 -30.31
CA LYS A 2 -0.13 -6.75 -29.14
C LYS A 2 -0.28 -5.85 -27.91
N LYS A 3 -1.39 -5.98 -27.19
CA LYS A 3 -1.56 -5.31 -25.90
C LYS A 3 -0.59 -5.96 -24.91
N PHE A 4 0.34 -5.18 -24.36
CA PHE A 4 1.34 -5.67 -23.39
C PHE A 4 0.77 -5.74 -21.97
N TYR A 5 -0.23 -4.91 -21.70
CA TYR A 5 -1.09 -4.99 -20.52
C TYR A 5 -2.50 -5.22 -21.03
N SER A 6 -3.07 -6.38 -20.74
CA SER A 6 -4.50 -6.61 -20.89
C SER A 6 -4.99 -7.23 -19.60
N PRO A 7 -5.87 -6.55 -18.84
CA PRO A 7 -6.61 -7.25 -17.81
C PRO A 7 -7.34 -8.45 -18.43
N LYS A 8 -7.53 -9.52 -17.64
CA LYS A 8 -8.22 -10.76 -18.09
C LYS A 8 -9.65 -10.49 -18.60
N GLU A 9 -10.23 -9.37 -18.20
CA GLU A 9 -11.56 -8.88 -18.59
C GLU A 9 -11.42 -7.45 -19.13
N ASP A 10 -12.30 -7.03 -20.06
CA ASP A 10 -12.34 -5.64 -20.55
C ASP A 10 -12.97 -4.70 -19.49
N THR A 11 -12.32 -4.63 -18.33
CA THR A 11 -12.72 -3.76 -17.20
C THR A 11 -12.61 -2.28 -17.55
N HIS A 12 -11.93 -1.96 -18.65
CA HIS A 12 -11.68 -0.58 -19.11
C HIS A 12 -12.50 -0.18 -20.33
N LYS A 13 -13.43 -1.03 -20.79
CA LYS A 13 -14.37 -0.75 -21.90
C LYS A 13 -13.67 -0.20 -23.14
N GLY A 14 -12.56 -0.83 -23.54
CA GLY A 14 -11.79 -0.46 -24.73
C GLY A 14 -10.55 0.43 -24.49
N ALA A 15 -10.27 0.88 -23.26
CA ALA A 15 -8.99 1.51 -22.91
C ALA A 15 -7.95 0.49 -22.42
N ASP A 16 -6.66 0.85 -22.46
CA ASP A 16 -5.57 -0.01 -21.99
C ASP A 16 -5.23 0.20 -20.50
N ILE A 17 -5.55 1.37 -19.93
CA ILE A 17 -5.34 1.73 -18.52
C ILE A 17 -6.49 2.62 -18.02
N CYS A 18 -6.70 2.66 -16.70
CA CYS A 18 -7.60 3.61 -16.03
C CYS A 18 -6.84 4.57 -15.09
N THR A 19 -7.54 5.59 -14.60
CA THR A 19 -7.00 6.61 -13.68
C THR A 19 -7.20 6.28 -12.20
N ASP A 20 -7.66 5.07 -11.90
CA ASP A 20 -7.83 4.58 -10.53
C ASP A 20 -6.49 3.99 -10.03
N PRO A 21 -5.84 4.57 -9.01
CA PRO A 21 -4.61 4.04 -8.46
C PRO A 21 -4.79 2.71 -7.71
N GLY A 22 -6.02 2.34 -7.33
CA GLY A 22 -6.32 1.02 -6.76
C GLY A 22 -6.32 -0.10 -7.81
N HIS A 23 -6.39 0.25 -9.10
CA HIS A 23 -6.44 -0.71 -10.21
C HIS A 23 -5.26 -0.57 -11.19
N CYS A 24 -4.94 0.65 -11.64
CA CYS A 24 -3.84 0.94 -12.56
C CYS A 24 -2.85 1.91 -11.92
N GLN A 25 -3.00 3.21 -12.19
CA GLN A 25 -2.08 4.23 -11.72
C GLN A 25 -2.82 5.54 -11.52
N ALA A 26 -2.27 6.37 -10.63
CA ALA A 26 -2.78 7.70 -10.40
C ALA A 26 -2.65 8.55 -11.67
N TRP A 27 -3.67 9.36 -11.93
CA TRP A 27 -3.63 10.40 -12.94
C TRP A 27 -4.27 11.67 -12.40
N THR A 28 -3.75 12.82 -12.81
CA THR A 28 -4.28 14.13 -12.44
C THR A 28 -4.16 15.08 -13.62
N LYS A 29 -5.13 16.00 -13.73
CA LYS A 29 -5.07 17.07 -14.74
C LYS A 29 -3.98 18.07 -14.36
N LYS A 30 -3.45 18.74 -15.38
CA LYS A 30 -2.44 19.79 -15.18
C LYS A 30 -2.94 20.87 -14.24
N GLU A 31 -4.17 21.31 -14.43
CA GLU A 31 -4.79 22.39 -13.66
C GLU A 31 -4.94 22.00 -12.19
N ASP A 32 -5.39 20.78 -11.92
CA ASP A 32 -5.56 20.25 -10.56
C ASP A 32 -4.21 20.11 -9.84
N ALA A 33 -3.19 19.59 -10.55
CA ALA A 33 -1.84 19.48 -10.01
C ALA A 33 -1.23 20.87 -9.71
N MET A 34 -1.36 21.81 -10.64
CA MET A 34 -0.87 23.18 -10.49
C MET A 34 -1.57 23.90 -9.34
N ALA A 35 -2.90 23.76 -9.21
CA ALA A 35 -3.65 24.30 -8.09
C ALA A 35 -3.16 23.73 -6.75
N LYS A 36 -2.91 22.42 -6.68
CA LYS A 36 -2.41 21.75 -5.46
C LYS A 36 -1.01 22.23 -5.04
N TRP A 37 -0.13 22.53 -6.00
CA TRP A 37 1.22 23.02 -5.69
C TRP A 37 1.28 24.51 -5.33
N GLY A 38 0.25 25.27 -5.70
CA GLY A 38 0.16 26.71 -5.48
C GLY A 38 0.99 27.54 -6.47
N THR A 39 0.61 28.81 -6.60
CA THR A 39 1.07 29.72 -7.67
C THR A 39 2.59 29.82 -7.80
N PHE A 40 3.32 29.80 -6.68
CA PHE A 40 4.77 29.99 -6.68
C PHE A 40 5.58 28.78 -7.14
N LYS A 41 5.03 27.56 -7.02
CA LYS A 41 5.73 26.30 -7.34
C LYS A 41 5.15 25.58 -8.55
N ALA A 42 3.93 25.91 -8.94
CA ALA A 42 3.17 25.18 -9.95
C ALA A 42 3.92 25.00 -11.27
N LEU A 43 4.45 26.10 -11.82
CA LEU A 43 5.14 26.07 -13.12
C LEU A 43 6.49 25.34 -13.04
N ASP A 44 7.27 25.58 -11.98
CA ASP A 44 8.57 24.92 -11.78
C ASP A 44 8.40 23.40 -11.61
N ASN A 45 7.46 22.97 -10.77
CA ASN A 45 7.15 21.55 -10.59
C ASN A 45 6.66 20.90 -11.89
N TRP A 46 5.79 21.58 -12.64
CA TRP A 46 5.29 21.06 -13.92
C TRP A 46 6.42 20.88 -14.93
N ASN A 47 7.25 21.90 -15.12
CA ASN A 47 8.37 21.86 -16.06
C ASN A 47 9.41 20.80 -15.64
N LYS A 48 9.64 20.64 -14.33
CA LYS A 48 10.52 19.59 -13.81
C LYS A 48 10.01 18.19 -14.15
N ILE A 49 8.71 17.94 -14.01
CA ILE A 49 8.08 16.66 -14.36
C ILE A 49 8.10 16.44 -15.88
N GLU A 50 7.71 17.45 -16.66
CA GLU A 50 7.72 17.38 -18.13
C GLU A 50 9.11 17.07 -18.67
N ARG A 51 10.15 17.74 -18.13
CA ARG A 51 11.54 17.44 -18.47
C ARG A 51 11.91 16.00 -18.13
N ALA A 52 11.57 15.51 -16.94
CA ALA A 52 11.88 14.13 -16.54
C ALA A 52 11.23 13.10 -17.49
N VAL A 53 9.95 13.30 -17.85
CA VAL A 53 9.26 12.45 -18.82
C VAL A 53 9.98 12.46 -20.17
N LYS A 54 10.30 13.65 -20.69
CA LYS A 54 10.98 13.83 -21.97
C LYS A 54 12.38 13.22 -22.00
N GLU A 55 13.15 13.37 -20.93
CA GLU A 55 14.49 12.79 -20.79
C GLU A 55 14.47 11.25 -20.77
N THR A 56 13.33 10.65 -20.42
CA THR A 56 13.11 9.19 -20.41
C THR A 56 12.23 8.69 -21.55
N GLU A 57 12.04 9.48 -22.61
CA GLU A 57 11.19 9.11 -23.74
C GLU A 57 11.65 7.79 -24.38
N GLY A 58 10.71 6.85 -24.52
CA GLY A 58 10.98 5.53 -25.11
C GLY A 58 11.74 4.55 -24.21
N ILE A 59 12.14 4.95 -22.99
CA ILE A 59 12.78 4.05 -22.03
C ILE A 59 11.73 3.16 -21.37
N ILE A 60 11.94 1.84 -21.45
CA ILE A 60 11.11 0.83 -20.81
C ILE A 60 11.98 -0.15 -20.02
N ILE A 61 11.41 -0.77 -19.00
CA ILE A 61 12.10 -1.79 -18.19
C ILE A 61 11.76 -3.17 -18.76
N LEU A 62 12.80 -3.96 -19.06
CA LEU A 62 12.69 -5.31 -19.59
C LEU A 62 13.34 -6.31 -18.63
N TYR A 63 12.72 -7.49 -18.50
CA TYR A 63 13.33 -8.67 -17.91
C TYR A 63 13.14 -9.84 -18.89
N ASP A 64 14.23 -10.55 -19.21
CA ASP A 64 14.23 -11.61 -20.24
C ASP A 64 13.54 -11.17 -21.56
N LYS A 65 13.89 -9.96 -22.04
CA LYS A 65 13.36 -9.32 -23.26
C LYS A 65 11.83 -9.11 -23.27
N LYS A 66 11.15 -9.24 -22.12
CA LYS A 66 9.73 -8.96 -21.94
C LYS A 66 9.56 -7.71 -21.08
N VAL A 67 8.53 -6.91 -21.39
CA VAL A 67 8.15 -5.74 -20.58
C VAL A 67 7.76 -6.22 -19.19
N VAL A 68 8.34 -5.59 -18.16
CA VAL A 68 8.03 -5.92 -16.76
C VAL A 68 6.73 -5.30 -16.30
N ASN A 69 6.24 -5.74 -15.14
CA ASN A 69 5.27 -5.00 -14.31
C ASN A 69 5.97 -4.08 -13.32
N PRO A 70 6.13 -2.76 -13.60
CA PRO A 70 6.94 -1.85 -12.79
C PRO A 70 6.11 -1.26 -11.65
N VAL A 71 5.60 -2.12 -10.78
CA VAL A 71 4.85 -1.71 -9.59
C VAL A 71 5.72 -0.83 -8.69
N PHE A 72 5.11 0.18 -8.08
CA PHE A 72 5.77 1.11 -7.18
C PHE A 72 4.87 1.45 -5.99
N HIS A 73 5.47 1.96 -4.91
CA HIS A 73 4.75 2.37 -3.71
C HIS A 73 5.50 3.52 -3.02
N ALA A 74 4.83 4.22 -2.09
CA ALA A 74 5.32 5.47 -1.54
C ALA A 74 6.51 5.32 -0.57
N ASN A 75 6.51 4.27 0.26
CA ASN A 75 7.55 4.00 1.25
C ASN A 75 7.52 2.50 1.62
N SER A 76 8.68 1.86 1.65
CA SER A 76 8.84 0.43 1.88
C SER A 76 8.92 0.09 3.37
N GLY A 77 9.35 1.04 4.21
CA GLY A 77 9.69 0.79 5.62
C GLY A 77 11.10 0.21 5.79
N GLY A 78 11.97 0.39 4.79
CA GLY A 78 13.39 -0.02 4.80
C GLY A 78 13.71 -1.25 3.93
N MET A 79 12.71 -2.05 3.58
CA MET A 79 12.81 -3.16 2.63
C MET A 79 11.56 -3.25 1.77
N THR A 80 11.76 -3.47 0.47
CA THR A 80 10.69 -3.81 -0.47
C THR A 80 10.26 -5.27 -0.27
N GLU A 81 9.08 -5.63 -0.78
CA GLU A 81 8.55 -7.00 -0.66
C GLU A 81 8.90 -7.87 -1.86
N ASN A 82 8.91 -9.19 -1.65
CA ASN A 82 8.79 -10.11 -2.78
C ASN A 82 7.35 -10.08 -3.32
N ALA A 83 7.18 -10.31 -4.62
CA ALA A 83 5.84 -10.35 -5.22
C ALA A 83 4.96 -11.42 -4.59
N GLU A 84 5.50 -12.61 -4.33
CA GLU A 84 4.80 -13.75 -3.76
C GLU A 84 4.30 -13.52 -2.31
N ASP A 85 4.89 -12.57 -1.59
CA ASP A 85 4.49 -12.21 -0.23
C ASP A 85 3.33 -11.19 -0.20
N VAL A 86 3.02 -10.57 -1.35
CA VAL A 86 1.95 -9.55 -1.49
C VAL A 86 0.80 -10.03 -2.37
N TRP A 87 1.11 -10.70 -3.48
CA TRP A 87 0.15 -11.24 -4.43
C TRP A 87 0.27 -12.76 -4.45
N GLU A 88 -0.82 -13.46 -4.17
CA GLU A 88 -0.81 -14.91 -4.03
C GLU A 88 -0.28 -15.61 -5.30
N GLY A 89 0.69 -16.50 -5.07
CA GLY A 89 0.94 -17.65 -5.95
C GLY A 89 1.82 -17.41 -7.18
N VAL A 90 2.47 -16.25 -7.34
CA VAL A 90 3.40 -16.05 -8.46
C VAL A 90 4.67 -15.34 -8.01
N GLU A 91 5.75 -16.14 -7.94
CA GLU A 91 7.10 -15.60 -7.89
C GLU A 91 7.39 -14.80 -9.17
N VAL A 92 7.86 -13.57 -8.99
CA VAL A 92 8.26 -12.71 -10.11
C VAL A 92 9.75 -12.40 -9.97
N PRO A 93 10.62 -12.92 -10.86
CA PRO A 93 12.08 -12.86 -10.66
C PRO A 93 12.70 -11.47 -10.49
N TYR A 94 12.02 -10.43 -11.00
CA TYR A 94 12.47 -9.04 -10.90
C TYR A 94 11.74 -8.23 -9.80
N LEU A 95 10.74 -8.80 -9.12
CA LEU A 95 10.06 -8.20 -7.97
C LEU A 95 10.47 -8.98 -6.72
N LYS A 96 11.73 -8.77 -6.33
CA LYS A 96 12.35 -9.38 -5.16
C LYS A 96 12.65 -8.34 -4.12
N SER A 97 12.58 -8.77 -2.86
CA SER A 97 12.87 -7.94 -1.71
C SER A 97 14.30 -7.43 -1.77
N VAL A 98 14.44 -6.12 -1.71
CA VAL A 98 15.72 -5.41 -1.60
C VAL A 98 15.63 -4.32 -0.53
N LYS A 99 16.77 -4.03 0.09
CA LYS A 99 16.92 -2.92 1.04
C LYS A 99 16.69 -1.58 0.32
N SER A 100 15.94 -0.68 0.96
CA SER A 100 15.68 0.67 0.46
C SER A 100 16.20 1.70 1.47
N GLU A 101 17.30 2.36 1.13
CA GLU A 101 18.00 3.26 2.05
C GLU A 101 17.51 4.72 1.95
N GLY A 102 17.56 5.45 3.06
CA GLY A 102 17.22 6.87 3.13
C GLY A 102 15.73 7.18 3.19
N GLU A 103 14.87 6.16 3.23
CA GLU A 103 13.42 6.31 3.37
C GLU A 103 12.98 6.84 4.73
N ASP A 104 13.82 6.68 5.76
CA ASP A 104 13.62 7.11 7.14
C ASP A 104 13.47 8.63 7.29
N LYS A 105 13.93 9.39 6.29
CA LYS A 105 13.77 10.85 6.21
C LYS A 105 12.37 11.28 5.77
N SER A 106 11.56 10.36 5.23
CA SER A 106 10.19 10.65 4.82
C SER A 106 9.29 10.77 6.03
N SER A 107 8.43 11.80 6.05
CA SER A 107 7.35 11.91 7.04
C SER A 107 6.35 10.75 6.97
N GLY A 108 6.36 9.97 5.88
CA GLY A 108 5.56 8.76 5.74
C GLY A 108 6.23 7.47 6.24
N TYR A 109 7.47 7.52 6.74
CA TYR A 109 8.22 6.33 7.15
C TYR A 109 7.66 5.67 8.41
N LYS A 110 7.34 6.48 9.42
CA LYS A 110 6.67 6.07 10.65
C LYS A 110 5.51 7.00 10.90
N VAL A 111 4.32 6.42 10.95
CA VAL A 111 3.07 7.15 11.18
C VAL A 111 2.30 6.41 12.25
N GLU A 112 1.90 7.14 13.28
CA GLU A 112 1.02 6.63 14.32
C GLU A 112 -0.42 7.01 13.97
N THR A 113 -1.34 6.10 14.24
CA THR A 113 -2.78 6.33 14.06
C THR A 113 -3.45 5.81 15.31
N VAL A 114 -4.17 6.70 15.98
CA VAL A 114 -4.83 6.42 17.25
C VAL A 114 -6.29 6.12 16.98
N PHE A 115 -6.78 5.06 17.58
CA PHE A 115 -8.17 4.62 17.54
C PHE A 115 -8.65 4.41 18.96
N LYS A 116 -9.96 4.55 19.16
CA LYS A 116 -10.60 4.00 20.35
C LYS A 116 -10.78 2.49 20.19
N GLU A 117 -10.70 1.74 21.27
CA GLU A 117 -10.86 0.28 21.21
C GLU A 117 -12.26 -0.08 20.69
N GLU A 118 -13.28 0.65 21.11
CA GLU A 118 -14.66 0.47 20.66
C GLU A 118 -14.83 0.70 19.15
N GLU A 119 -14.04 1.61 18.56
CA GLU A 119 -14.08 1.86 17.12
C GLU A 119 -13.45 0.71 16.32
N ILE A 120 -12.42 0.06 16.86
CA ILE A 120 -11.80 -1.10 16.23
C ILE A 120 -12.72 -2.32 16.37
N THR A 121 -13.20 -2.60 17.59
CA THR A 121 -14.11 -3.72 17.87
C THR A 121 -15.33 -3.68 16.98
N LYS A 122 -16.01 -2.53 16.91
CA LYS A 122 -17.19 -2.37 16.05
C LYS A 122 -16.90 -2.67 14.57
N LYS A 123 -15.76 -2.21 14.05
CA LYS A 123 -15.37 -2.49 12.66
C LYS A 123 -15.09 -3.97 12.44
N LEU A 124 -14.50 -4.65 13.42
CA LEU A 124 -14.24 -6.08 13.36
C LEU A 124 -15.54 -6.88 13.36
N GLU A 125 -16.49 -6.56 14.24
CA GLU A 125 -17.81 -7.21 14.31
C GLU A 125 -18.63 -6.99 13.02
N GLU A 126 -18.54 -5.79 12.42
CA GLU A 126 -19.22 -5.48 11.15
C GLU A 126 -18.67 -6.31 9.97
N GLU A 127 -17.37 -6.56 9.92
CA GLU A 127 -16.71 -7.32 8.85
C GLU A 127 -16.69 -8.84 9.11
N TYR A 128 -16.62 -9.24 10.38
CA TYR A 128 -16.52 -10.62 10.86
C TYR A 128 -17.56 -10.86 11.97
N PRO A 129 -18.82 -11.18 11.61
CA PRO A 129 -19.94 -11.26 12.57
C PRO A 129 -19.82 -12.37 13.63
N ASP A 130 -18.88 -13.30 13.46
CA ASP A 130 -18.63 -14.41 14.40
C ASP A 130 -17.62 -14.04 15.51
N ILE A 131 -17.04 -12.84 15.46
CA ILE A 131 -16.12 -12.30 16.48
C ILE A 131 -16.93 -11.71 17.65
N ASP A 132 -16.51 -11.99 18.89
CA ASP A 132 -17.16 -11.55 20.15
C ASP A 132 -16.13 -10.96 21.14
N ILE A 133 -15.60 -9.78 20.81
CA ILE A 133 -14.50 -9.14 21.55
C ILE A 133 -15.01 -8.03 22.45
N GLU A 134 -14.74 -8.13 23.74
CA GLU A 134 -14.84 -6.98 24.64
C GLU A 134 -13.74 -5.95 24.33
N PRO A 135 -14.05 -4.65 24.15
CA PRO A 135 -13.06 -3.64 23.77
C PRO A 135 -11.81 -3.60 24.66
N GLU A 136 -11.95 -3.83 25.97
CA GLU A 136 -10.82 -3.82 26.91
C GLU A 136 -9.84 -4.99 26.72
N ASN A 137 -10.25 -6.05 26.02
CA ASN A 137 -9.46 -7.25 25.71
C ASN A 137 -8.97 -7.28 24.25
N LEU A 138 -9.29 -6.26 23.45
CA LEU A 138 -9.04 -6.24 22.01
C LEU A 138 -7.60 -6.58 21.62
N LEU A 139 -6.60 -6.06 22.34
CA LEU A 139 -5.20 -6.28 21.98
C LEU A 139 -4.71 -7.66 22.40
N GLU A 140 -5.31 -8.23 23.44
CA GLU A 140 -5.04 -9.56 23.94
C GLU A 140 -5.58 -10.64 22.98
N GLU A 141 -6.68 -10.35 22.26
CA GLU A 141 -7.28 -11.25 21.27
C GLU A 141 -6.64 -11.17 19.88
N ILE A 142 -5.71 -10.24 19.64
CA ILE A 142 -5.00 -10.09 18.36
C ILE A 142 -3.60 -10.70 18.44
N GLU A 143 -3.37 -11.76 17.67
CA GLU A 143 -2.08 -12.44 17.55
C GLU A 143 -1.52 -12.33 16.12
N VAL A 144 -0.31 -11.80 15.96
CA VAL A 144 0.39 -11.85 14.66
C VAL A 144 0.97 -13.24 14.45
N LEU A 145 0.41 -13.99 13.50
CA LEU A 145 0.84 -15.36 13.19
C LEU A 145 2.10 -15.38 12.32
N GLU A 146 2.16 -14.53 11.30
CA GLU A 146 3.25 -14.53 10.33
C GLU A 146 3.62 -13.12 9.88
N ARG A 147 4.93 -12.89 9.72
CA ARG A 147 5.47 -11.72 9.03
C ARG A 147 6.28 -12.15 7.82
N THR A 148 6.22 -11.34 6.76
CA THR A 148 7.08 -11.49 5.58
C THR A 148 8.55 -11.28 5.97
N PRO A 149 9.52 -11.70 5.12
CA PRO A 149 10.94 -11.39 5.34
C PRO A 149 11.24 -9.89 5.43
N ALA A 150 10.42 -9.02 4.81
CA ALA A 150 10.53 -7.57 4.92
C ALA A 150 9.86 -6.99 6.19
N GLY A 151 9.30 -7.85 7.06
CA GLY A 151 8.76 -7.50 8.37
C GLY A 151 7.28 -7.10 8.37
N ARG A 152 6.58 -7.23 7.25
CA ARG A 152 5.16 -6.87 7.15
C ARG A 152 4.28 -7.96 7.71
N VAL A 153 3.19 -7.60 8.38
CA VAL A 153 2.17 -8.57 8.84
C VAL A 153 1.57 -9.23 7.61
N LYS A 154 1.75 -10.55 7.51
CA LYS A 154 1.20 -11.37 6.44
C LYS A 154 -0.14 -11.94 6.88
N GLU A 155 -0.16 -12.58 8.04
CA GLU A 155 -1.36 -13.16 8.66
C GLU A 155 -1.40 -12.84 10.16
N LEU A 156 -2.62 -12.67 10.66
CA LEU A 156 -2.91 -12.51 12.07
C LEU A 156 -4.20 -13.25 12.42
N LYS A 157 -4.33 -13.62 13.68
CA LYS A 157 -5.50 -14.24 14.28
C LYS A 157 -6.17 -13.22 15.19
N ILE A 158 -7.48 -13.07 15.05
CA ILE A 158 -8.33 -12.25 15.91
C ILE A 158 -9.40 -13.19 16.45
N GLU A 159 -9.36 -13.47 17.75
CA GLU A 159 -10.08 -14.61 18.34
C GLU A 159 -9.82 -15.87 17.50
N ASP A 160 -10.84 -16.57 16.99
CA ASP A 160 -10.67 -17.75 16.14
C ASP A 160 -10.64 -17.46 14.62
N VAL A 161 -10.69 -16.19 14.22
CA VAL A 161 -10.66 -15.79 12.81
C VAL A 161 -9.24 -15.45 12.36
N VAL A 162 -8.75 -16.18 11.35
CA VAL A 162 -7.47 -15.87 10.70
C VAL A 162 -7.71 -14.94 9.52
N ILE A 163 -7.02 -13.79 9.50
CA ILE A 163 -7.11 -12.79 8.45
C ILE A 163 -5.73 -12.38 7.95
N LYS A 164 -5.70 -11.85 6.72
CA LYS A 164 -4.49 -11.26 6.15
C LYS A 164 -4.22 -9.88 6.74
N GLY A 165 -2.95 -9.52 6.84
CA GLY A 165 -2.55 -8.16 7.24
C GLY A 165 -3.13 -7.07 6.32
N THR A 166 -3.36 -7.38 5.04
CA THR A 166 -4.00 -6.46 4.08
C THR A 166 -5.47 -6.19 4.37
N GLN A 167 -6.19 -7.14 4.96
CA GLN A 167 -7.58 -6.95 5.41
C GLN A 167 -7.61 -6.01 6.61
N LEU A 168 -6.78 -6.25 7.63
CA LEU A 168 -6.67 -5.35 8.79
C LEU A 168 -6.26 -3.94 8.37
N ARG A 169 -5.29 -3.81 7.45
CA ARG A 169 -4.87 -2.52 6.90
C ARG A 169 -6.05 -1.78 6.27
N THR A 170 -6.85 -2.45 5.45
CA THR A 170 -8.02 -1.86 4.78
C THR A 170 -9.07 -1.44 5.81
N LEU A 171 -9.41 -2.33 6.74
CA LEU A 171 -10.42 -2.11 7.78
C LEU A 171 -10.11 -0.87 8.65
N LEU A 172 -8.85 -0.76 9.06
CA LEU A 172 -8.38 0.32 9.93
C LEU A 172 -7.86 1.54 9.16
N GLY A 173 -7.79 1.49 7.83
CA GLY A 173 -7.23 2.58 7.02
C GLY A 173 -5.74 2.83 7.26
N LEU A 174 -4.98 1.78 7.61
CA LEU A 174 -3.55 1.89 7.89
C LEU A 174 -2.76 2.15 6.60
N ARG A 175 -1.63 2.85 6.72
CA ARG A 175 -0.78 3.15 5.56
C ARG A 175 -0.16 1.91 4.93
N SER A 176 0.17 0.91 5.73
CA SER A 176 0.80 -0.33 5.28
C SER A 176 0.47 -1.49 6.22
N THR A 177 0.90 -2.69 5.84
CA THR A 177 0.90 -3.89 6.69
C THR A 177 2.17 -4.00 7.55
N ASN A 178 3.13 -3.08 7.41
CA ASN A 178 4.26 -2.96 8.34
C ASN A 178 3.82 -2.18 9.58
N SER A 179 3.06 -2.83 10.46
CA SER A 179 2.48 -2.19 11.63
C SER A 179 2.74 -2.98 12.92
N ILE A 180 2.63 -2.26 14.04
CA ILE A 180 2.63 -2.79 15.40
C ILE A 180 1.47 -2.10 16.12
N LEU A 181 0.59 -2.89 16.74
CA LEU A 181 -0.48 -2.39 17.59
C LEU A 181 -0.01 -2.32 19.04
N LYS A 182 -0.39 -1.25 19.75
CA LYS A 182 -0.03 -1.04 21.17
C LYS A 182 -1.15 -0.31 21.88
N ARG A 183 -1.38 -0.65 23.16
CA ARG A 183 -2.26 0.12 24.05
C ARG A 183 -1.54 1.39 24.46
N GLU A 184 -2.16 2.55 24.23
CA GLU A 184 -1.67 3.81 24.78
C GLU A 184 -2.22 3.95 26.20
N MET A 185 -1.36 3.81 27.21
CA MET A 185 -1.77 4.06 28.59
C MET A 185 -1.93 5.58 28.79
N THR A 186 -3.16 6.06 28.88
CA THR A 186 -3.41 7.42 29.35
C THR A 186 -3.05 7.47 30.83
N ALA A 187 -2.04 8.27 31.19
CA ALA A 187 -1.74 8.52 32.59
C ALA A 187 -2.99 9.12 33.25
N ARG A 188 -3.60 8.37 34.18
CA ARG A 188 -4.60 8.92 35.08
C ARG A 188 -3.87 9.95 35.96
N LEU A 189 -4.14 11.23 35.72
CA LEU A 189 -3.82 12.31 36.66
C LEU A 189 -4.75 12.23 37.88
#